data_AF-A0A7J0BFC2-F1
#
_entry.id   AF-A0A7J0BFC2-F1
#
_cell.length_a   1.000
_cell.length_b   1.000
_cell.length_c   1.000
_cell.angle_alpha   90.00
_cell.angle_beta   90.00
_cell.angle_gamma   90.00
#
_symmetry.space_group_name_H-M   'P 1'
#
loop_
_entity.id
_entity.type
_entity.pdbx_description
1 polymer ?
#
loop_
_entity_poly.entity_id
_entity_poly.type
_entity_poly.pdbx_seq_one_letter_code
_entity_poly.pdbx_strand_id
1 'polypeptide(L)'
;MNRISKEVAARVEELLREQLEDLGVDIAKLEPHVISENMHCDMYPDESMVYSWKETQLLRIVPEKDEDGTVIRWRMFTKDDTDPVVH
;
A
#
# COMPACT_ATOMS: atom_id res chain seq x y z
N MET A 1 -2.12 19.98 -2.20
CA MET A 1 -1.66 18.93 -1.26
C MET A 1 -2.79 17.95 -1.10
N ASN A 2 -2.78 16.91 -1.92
CA ASN A 2 -3.84 15.92 -1.96
C ASN A 2 -3.71 15.00 -0.73
N ARG A 3 -4.28 15.42 0.39
CA ARG A 3 -4.21 14.69 1.66
C ARG A 3 -5.00 13.39 1.50
N ILE A 4 -4.31 12.26 1.55
CA ILE A 4 -4.92 10.98 1.89
C ILE A 4 -5.88 11.21 3.06
N SER A 5 -7.16 10.96 2.86
CA SER A 5 -8.16 11.07 3.91
C SER A 5 -7.82 10.10 5.03
N LYS A 6 -8.18 10.43 6.28
CA LYS A 6 -7.95 9.52 7.43
C LYS A 6 -8.53 8.12 7.19
N GLU A 7 -9.64 8.04 6.47
CA GLU A 7 -10.27 6.78 6.06
C GLU A 7 -9.39 5.95 5.13
N VAL A 8 -8.72 6.59 4.17
CA VAL A 8 -7.79 5.93 3.24
C VAL A 8 -6.56 5.45 4.02
N ALA A 9 -6.03 6.25 4.95
CA ALA A 9 -4.91 5.83 5.80
C ALA A 9 -5.25 4.61 6.66
N ALA A 10 -6.41 4.63 7.34
CA ALA A 10 -6.86 3.49 8.14
C ALA A 10 -7.02 2.23 7.28
N ARG A 11 -7.58 2.36 6.07
CA ARG A 11 -7.75 1.24 5.15
C ARG A 11 -6.42 0.67 4.67
N VAL A 12 -5.43 1.52 4.44
CA VAL A 12 -4.06 1.11 4.09
C VAL A 12 -3.43 0.31 5.22
N GLU A 13 -3.57 0.76 6.47
CA GLU A 13 -3.06 0.04 7.64
C GLU A 13 -3.71 -1.34 7.81
N GLU A 14 -5.02 -1.44 7.60
CA GLU A 14 -5.74 -2.73 7.61
C GLU A 14 -5.18 -3.70 6.56
N LEU A 15 -5.13 -3.26 5.30
CA LEU A 15 -4.65 -4.10 4.20
C LEU A 15 -3.20 -4.51 4.40
N LEU A 16 -2.32 -3.61 4.83
CA LEU A 16 -0.93 -3.95 5.11
C LEU A 16 -0.80 -5.03 6.18
N ARG A 17 -1.60 -4.94 7.25
CA ARG A 17 -1.63 -5.97 8.29
C ARG A 17 -2.07 -7.31 7.72
N GLU A 18 -3.16 -7.35 6.96
CA GLU A 18 -3.66 -8.58 6.33
C GLU A 18 -2.61 -9.21 5.41
N GLN A 19 -1.93 -8.40 4.61
CA GLN A 19 -0.88 -8.88 3.70
C GLN A 19 0.34 -9.43 4.44
N LEU A 20 0.71 -8.82 5.58
CA LEU A 20 1.81 -9.28 6.44
C LEU A 20 1.43 -10.57 7.17
N GLU A 21 0.22 -10.68 7.71
CA GLU A 21 -0.28 -11.89 8.35
C GLU A 21 -0.31 -13.06 7.37
N ASP A 22 -0.70 -12.83 6.12
CA ASP A 22 -0.66 -13.84 5.06
C ASP A 22 0.79 -14.30 4.73
N LEU A 23 1.78 -13.42 4.87
CA LEU A 23 3.20 -13.79 4.79
C LEU A 23 3.73 -14.50 6.05
N GLY A 24 2.89 -14.74 7.06
CA GLY A 24 3.28 -15.28 8.36
C GLY A 24 4.03 -14.27 9.24
N VAL A 25 3.91 -12.98 8.94
CA VAL A 25 4.57 -11.89 9.67
C VAL A 25 3.60 -11.28 10.69
N ASP A 26 3.86 -11.54 11.97
CA ASP A 26 3.10 -10.96 13.07
C ASP A 26 3.74 -9.64 13.52
N ILE A 27 3.27 -8.51 12.96
CA ILE A 27 3.79 -7.18 13.28
C ILE A 27 3.68 -6.80 14.76
N ALA A 28 2.72 -7.37 15.50
CA ALA A 28 2.55 -7.09 16.93
C ALA A 28 3.66 -7.72 17.78
N LYS A 29 4.33 -8.75 17.26
CA LYS A 29 5.49 -9.40 17.90
C LYS A 29 6.84 -8.83 17.44
N LEU A 30 6.85 -7.94 16.45
CA LEU A 30 8.08 -7.33 15.95
C LEU A 30 8.42 -6.05 16.72
N GLU A 31 9.71 -5.81 16.88
CA GLU A 31 10.18 -4.56 17.44
C GLU A 31 10.04 -3.41 16.40
N PRO A 32 9.80 -2.17 16.83
CA PRO A 32 9.60 -1.04 15.92
C PRO A 32 10.75 -0.82 14.92
N HIS A 33 11.98 -1.10 15.34
CA HIS A 33 13.15 -0.99 14.48
C HIS A 33 13.12 -2.03 13.35
N VAL A 34 12.74 -3.28 13.65
CA VAL A 34 12.58 -4.34 12.64
C VAL A 34 11.52 -3.96 11.62
N ILE A 35 10.38 -3.42 12.06
CA ILE A 35 9.33 -2.96 11.15
C ILE A 35 9.87 -1.87 10.23
N SER A 36 10.61 -0.90 10.78
CA SER A 36 11.16 0.21 10.01
C SER A 36 12.26 -0.21 9.02
N GLU A 37 13.06 -1.22 9.36
CA GLU A 37 14.12 -1.75 8.48
C GLU A 37 13.55 -2.60 7.33
N ASN A 38 12.42 -3.27 7.57
CA ASN A 38 11.84 -4.19 6.58
C ASN A 38 10.69 -3.57 5.78
N MET A 39 10.03 -2.54 6.29
CA MET A 39 8.94 -1.85 5.58
C MET A 39 9.51 -0.74 4.70
N HIS A 40 9.25 -0.84 3.40
CA HIS A 40 9.60 0.19 2.43
C HIS A 40 8.34 0.79 1.80
N CYS A 41 8.37 2.10 1.56
CA CYS A 41 7.30 2.82 0.87
C CYS A 41 7.91 3.65 -0.25
N ASP A 42 7.68 3.22 -1.49
CA ASP A 42 8.08 3.94 -2.70
C ASP A 42 6.97 4.91 -3.09
N MET A 43 7.29 6.20 -3.14
CA MET A 43 6.39 7.25 -3.61
C MET A 43 6.78 7.68 -5.03
N TYR A 44 5.83 7.56 -5.96
CA TYR A 44 6.01 7.87 -7.37
C TYR A 44 5.57 9.30 -7.71
N PRO A 45 6.08 9.90 -8.80
CA PRO A 45 5.74 11.26 -9.20
C PRO A 45 4.26 11.46 -9.54
N ASP A 46 3.53 10.39 -9.88
CA ASP A 46 2.09 10.44 -10.15
C ASP A 46 1.24 10.40 -8.86
N GLU A 47 1.88 10.44 -7.68
CA GLU A 47 1.30 10.29 -6.33
C GLU A 47 0.88 8.86 -5.98
N SER A 48 1.23 7.86 -6.81
CA SER A 48 1.15 6.45 -6.41
C SER A 48 2.12 6.12 -5.28
N MET A 49 1.73 5.18 -4.43
CA MET A 49 2.57 4.64 -3.35
C MET A 49 2.61 3.13 -3.45
N VAL A 50 3.78 2.55 -3.26
CA VAL A 50 3.95 1.09 -3.19
C VAL A 50 4.59 0.74 -1.87
N TYR A 51 3.90 -0.09 -1.10
CA TYR A 51 4.38 -0.64 0.15
C TYR A 51 4.93 -2.04 -0.08
N SER A 52 6.15 -2.25 0.39
CA SER A 52 6.88 -3.50 0.27
C SER A 52 7.40 -3.91 1.65
N TRP A 53 7.30 -5.20 1.93
CA TRP A 53 7.95 -5.79 3.10
C TRP A 53 9.11 -6.65 2.65
N LYS A 54 10.32 -6.27 3.04
CA LYS A 54 11.58 -6.80 2.51
C LYS A 54 11.59 -6.63 0.99
N GLU A 55 11.56 -7.72 0.25
CA GLU A 55 11.57 -7.76 -1.21
C GLU A 55 10.18 -8.07 -1.79
N THR A 56 9.16 -8.24 -0.94
CA THR A 56 7.80 -8.59 -1.35
C THR A 56 6.90 -7.36 -1.37
N GLN A 57 6.36 -7.02 -2.53
CA GLN A 57 5.34 -6.00 -2.65
C GLN A 57 4.05 -6.46 -1.95
N LEU A 58 3.52 -5.63 -1.06
CA LEU A 58 2.30 -5.93 -0.30
C LEU A 58 1.09 -5.21 -0.86
N LEU A 59 1.23 -3.91 -1.10
CA LEU A 59 0.11 -3.03 -1.38
C LEU A 59 0.56 -1.90 -2.29
N ARG A 60 -0.14 -1.72 -3.41
CA ARG A 60 0.01 -0.58 -4.30
C ARG A 60 -1.22 0.29 -4.22
N ILE A 61 -1.00 1.59 -4.05
CA ILE A 61 -2.06 2.59 -3.94
C ILE A 61 -1.89 3.55 -5.10
N VAL A 62 -2.90 3.67 -5.93
CA VAL A 62 -2.91 4.54 -7.11
C VAL A 62 -4.01 5.59 -6.96
N PRO A 63 -3.69 6.88 -7.10
CA PRO A 63 -4.71 7.92 -7.15
C PRO A 63 -5.45 7.82 -8.48
N GLU A 64 -6.76 7.67 -8.42
CA GLU A 64 -7.60 7.89 -9.60
C GLU A 64 -7.95 9.36 -9.68
N LYS A 65 -7.59 9.97 -10.80
CA LYS A 65 -7.78 11.39 -11.10
C LYS A 65 -8.92 11.57 -12.10
N ASP A 66 -9.72 12.60 -11.90
CA ASP A 66 -10.71 13.07 -12.86
C ASP A 66 -10.02 13.85 -14.02
N GLU A 67 -10.80 14.33 -15.00
CA GLU A 67 -10.29 15.03 -16.19
C GLU A 67 -9.50 16.31 -15.85
N ASP A 68 -9.79 16.93 -14.71
CA ASP A 68 -9.09 18.11 -14.17
C ASP A 68 -7.79 17.75 -13.40
N GLY A 69 -7.47 16.46 -13.26
CA GLY A 69 -6.32 15.99 -12.48
C GLY A 69 -6.56 15.93 -10.97
N THR A 70 -7.79 16.20 -10.52
CA THR A 70 -8.21 16.08 -9.12
C THR A 70 -8.40 14.61 -8.74
N VAL A 71 -7.81 14.17 -7.63
CA VAL A 71 -7.96 12.78 -7.16
C VAL A 71 -9.37 12.58 -6.60
N ILE A 72 -10.13 11.70 -7.25
CA ILE A 72 -11.52 11.36 -6.88
C ILE A 72 -11.59 10.12 -5.99
N ARG A 73 -10.66 9.18 -6.16
CA ARG A 73 -10.56 7.98 -5.31
C ARG A 73 -9.14 7.45 -5.26
N TRP A 74 -8.86 6.61 -4.27
CA TRP A 74 -7.62 5.87 -4.15
C TRP A 74 -7.90 4.39 -4.42
N ARG A 75 -7.26 3.83 -5.45
CA ARG A 75 -7.36 2.41 -5.78
C ARG A 75 -6.25 1.65 -5.08
N MET A 76 -6.59 0.56 -4.42
CA MET A 76 -5.67 -0.23 -3.59
C MET A 76 -5.59 -1.64 -4.18
N PHE A 77 -4.38 -2.07 -4.52
CA PHE A 77 -4.10 -3.36 -5.13
C PHE A 77 -3.19 -4.13 -4.18
N THR A 78 -3.71 -5.20 -3.58
CA THR A 78 -2.90 -6.11 -2.78
C THR A 78 -2.10 -7.05 -3.68
N LYS A 79 -1.17 -7.82 -3.11
CA LYS A 79 -0.41 -8.82 -3.87
C LYS A 79 -1.31 -9.86 -4.58
N ASP A 80 -2.50 -10.11 -4.03
CA ASP A 80 -3.49 -11.07 -4.52
C ASP A 80 -4.41 -10.47 -5.60
N ASP A 81 -4.64 -9.15 -5.56
CA ASP A 81 -5.46 -8.42 -6.55
C ASP A 81 -4.73 -8.23 -7.90
N THR A 82 -3.45 -8.66 -7.98
CA THR A 82 -2.63 -8.57 -9.19
C THR A 82 -2.70 -9.85 -10.02
N ASP A 83 -3.86 -10.15 -10.63
CA ASP A 83 -3.96 -10.90 -11.91
C ASP A 83 -5.36 -10.65 -12.52
N PRO A 84 -5.46 -10.21 -13.80
CA PRO A 84 -4.97 -11.04 -14.89
C PRO A 84 -3.81 -10.40 -15.65
N VAL A 85 -2.70 -11.15 -15.77
CA VAL A 85 -1.84 -11.08 -16.93
C VAL A 85 -2.72 -11.39 -18.15
N VAL A 86 -3.18 -10.35 -18.85
CA VAL A 86 -3.68 -10.51 -20.21
C VAL A 86 -2.44 -10.73 -21.09
N HIS A 87 -2.11 -12.00 -21.30
CA HIS A 87 -1.18 -12.43 -22.34
C HIS A 87 -1.72 -12.12 -23.74
#